data_AF-A0A3D5KQG2-F1
#
_entry.id   AF-A0A3D5KQG2-F1
#
_cell.length_a   1.000
_cell.length_b   1.000
_cell.length_c   1.000
_cell.angle_alpha   90.00
_cell.angle_beta   90.00
_cell.angle_gamma   90.00
#
_symmetry.space_group_name_H-M   'P 1'
#
loop_
_entity.id
_entity.type
_entity.pdbx_description
1 polymer ?
#
loop_
_entity_poly.entity_id
_entity_poly.type
_entity_poly.pdbx_seq_one_letter_code
_entity_poly.pdbx_strand_id
1 'polypeptide(L)'
;MNIVLFIIPAIGLLGLVVTAFKSSWVTKQDAGEPKMQELASFIARGAMAFLKAEWRILGVFALIAAVLLGWSGTLIEESSPIIAVSFIIGALLSGTHGF
;
A
#
# COMPACT_ATOMS: atom_id res chain seq x y z
N MET A 1 -16.73 23.66 13.46
CA MET A 1 -15.87 22.71 12.73
C MET A 1 -14.88 22.13 13.73
N ASN A 2 -14.93 20.83 14.02
CA ASN A 2 -14.08 20.23 15.05
C ASN A 2 -12.61 20.15 14.59
N ILE A 3 -11.69 20.74 15.35
CA ILE A 3 -10.23 20.69 15.13
C ILE A 3 -9.72 19.25 14.88
N VAL A 4 -10.39 18.27 15.49
CA VAL A 4 -10.10 16.82 15.38
C VAL A 4 -10.22 16.31 13.95
N LEU A 5 -11.15 16.83 13.14
CA LEU A 5 -11.32 16.37 11.75
C LEU A 5 -10.14 16.76 10.85
N PHE A 6 -9.43 17.84 11.17
CA PHE A 6 -8.24 18.27 10.42
C PHE A 6 -6.95 17.65 10.95
N ILE A 7 -6.89 17.30 12.24
CA ILE A 7 -5.68 16.72 12.83
C ILE A 7 -5.40 15.29 12.34
N ILE A 8 -6.45 14.52 12.04
CA ILE A 8 -6.34 13.13 11.56
C ILE A 8 -5.55 13.05 10.24
N PRO A 9 -5.94 13.75 9.15
CA PRO A 9 -5.17 13.73 7.92
C PRO A 9 -3.78 14.40 8.08
N ALA A 10 -3.66 15.41 8.95
CA ALA A 10 -2.38 16.07 9.22
C ALA A 10 -1.34 15.11 9.84
N ILE A 11 -1.75 14.23 10.75
CA ILE A 11 -0.88 13.20 11.33
C ILE A 11 -0.48 12.16 10.27
N GLY A 12 -1.40 11.76 9.38
CA GLY A 12 -1.07 10.89 8.25
C GLY A 12 0.01 11.49 7.34
N LEU A 13 -0.13 12.77 7.00
CA LEU A 13 0.88 13.52 6.23
C LEU A 13 2.22 13.60 6.95
N LEU A 14 2.23 13.87 8.26
CA LEU A 14 3.45 13.86 9.06
C LEU A 14 4.12 12.48 9.04
N GLY A 15 3.35 11.40 9.10
CA GLY A 15 3.86 10.03 8.96
C GLY A 15 4.59 9.83 7.62
N LEU A 16 4.00 10.28 6.51
CA LEU A 16 4.64 10.20 5.20
C LEU A 16 5.93 11.02 5.12
N VAL A 17 5.97 12.21 5.71
CA VAL A 17 7.18 13.04 5.79
C VAL A 17 8.29 12.33 6.57
N VAL A 18 7.97 11.74 7.71
CA VAL A 18 8.93 10.99 8.52
C VAL A 18 9.46 9.77 7.77
N THR A 19 8.59 9.01 7.10
CA THR A 19 9.00 7.86 6.29
C THR A 19 9.90 8.27 5.13
N ALA A 20 9.57 9.36 4.42
CA ALA A 20 10.40 9.87 3.34
C ALA A 20 11.79 10.32 3.82
N PHE A 21 11.85 11.00 4.98
CA PHE A 21 13.10 11.39 5.61
C PHE A 21 13.95 10.18 6.01
N LYS A 22 13.35 9.19 6.70
CA LYS A 22 14.05 7.97 7.11
C LYS A 22 14.53 7.15 5.92
N SER A 23 13.70 6.97 4.91
CA SER A 23 14.07 6.28 3.66
C SER A 23 15.29 6.96 3.02
N SER A 24 15.23 8.29 2.85
CA SER A 24 16.33 9.07 2.29
C SER A 24 17.62 9.00 3.13
N TRP A 25 17.50 8.92 4.45
CA TRP A 25 18.64 8.77 5.34
C TRP A 25 19.27 7.37 5.22
N VAL A 26 18.46 6.30 5.16
CA VAL A 26 18.94 4.92 4.98
C VAL A 26 19.63 4.75 3.62
N THR A 27 19.07 5.29 2.54
CA THR A 27 19.66 5.18 1.19
C THR A 27 21.04 5.86 1.08
N LYS A 28 21.35 6.81 1.96
CA LYS A 28 22.65 7.49 2.01
C LYS A 28 23.70 6.74 2.84
N GLN A 29 23.31 5.67 3.55
CA GLN A 29 24.26 4.86 4.30
C GLN A 29 25.13 4.05 3.35
N ASP A 30 26.35 3.72 3.80
CA ASP A 30 27.27 2.91 3.01
C ASP A 30 26.67 1.52 2.72
N ALA A 31 26.62 1.16 1.44
CA ALA A 31 26.10 -0.12 0.97
C ALA A 31 27.11 -1.27 1.09
N GLY A 32 28.34 -0.97 1.54
CA GLY A 32 29.42 -1.93 1.78
C GLY A 32 30.22 -2.26 0.53
N GLU A 33 30.97 -3.35 0.61
CA GLU A 33 31.88 -3.82 -0.44
C GLU A 33 31.15 -4.16 -1.76
N PRO A 34 31.84 -4.12 -2.93
CA PRO A 34 31.23 -4.38 -4.23
C PRO A 34 30.44 -5.70 -4.31
N LYS A 35 30.96 -6.76 -3.68
CA LYS A 35 30.30 -8.07 -3.62
C LYS A 35 28.99 -8.04 -2.81
N MET A 36 28.91 -7.20 -1.78
CA MET A 36 27.68 -7.01 -0.99
C MET A 36 26.62 -6.28 -1.80
N GLN A 37 27.00 -5.23 -2.52
CA GLN A 37 26.10 -4.47 -3.39
C GLN A 37 25.56 -5.35 -4.54
N GLU A 38 26.41 -6.19 -5.12
CA GLU A 38 26.03 -7.16 -6.14
C GLU A 38 24.99 -8.16 -5.61
N LEU A 39 25.23 -8.76 -4.43
CA LEU A 39 24.29 -9.68 -3.79
C LEU A 39 22.96 -9.00 -3.45
N ALA A 40 23.00 -7.79 -2.88
CA ALA A 40 21.83 -6.99 -2.58
C ALA A 40 20.98 -6.73 -3.84
N SER A 41 21.64 -6.49 -4.99
CA SER A 41 20.94 -6.31 -6.27
C SER A 41 20.19 -7.57 -6.72
N PHE A 42 20.75 -8.77 -6.51
CA PHE A 42 20.07 -10.02 -6.81
C PHE A 42 18.86 -10.24 -5.88
N ILE A 43 19.01 -9.94 -4.60
CA ILE A 43 17.93 -10.03 -3.61
C ILE A 43 16.79 -9.07 -3.97
N ALA A 44 17.11 -7.81 -4.25
CA ALA A 44 16.10 -6.80 -4.62
C ALA A 44 15.34 -7.20 -5.89
N ARG A 45 16.05 -7.69 -6.93
CA ARG A 45 15.40 -8.21 -8.15
C ARG A 45 14.50 -9.40 -7.86
N GLY A 46 14.93 -10.33 -7.02
CA GLY A 46 14.12 -11.49 -6.61
C GLY A 46 12.86 -11.08 -5.85
N ALA A 47 12.98 -10.16 -4.89
CA ALA A 47 11.86 -9.65 -4.12
C ALA A 47 10.83 -8.93 -5.02
N MET A 48 11.29 -8.08 -5.95
CA MET A 48 10.40 -7.40 -6.89
C MET A 48 9.71 -8.37 -7.86
N ALA A 49 10.38 -9.44 -8.29
CA ALA A 49 9.78 -10.49 -9.11
C ALA A 49 8.68 -11.24 -8.34
N PHE A 50 8.92 -11.56 -7.07
CA PHE A 50 7.93 -12.17 -6.18
C PHE A 50 6.71 -11.27 -5.98
N LEU A 51 6.91 -10.00 -5.61
CA LEU A 51 5.82 -9.04 -5.39
C LEU A 51 4.97 -8.85 -6.66
N LYS A 52 5.59 -8.76 -7.83
CA LYS A 52 4.86 -8.66 -9.10
C LYS A 52 4.03 -9.91 -9.39
N ALA A 53 4.53 -11.10 -9.08
CA ALA A 53 3.79 -12.34 -9.23
C ALA A 53 2.61 -12.42 -8.26
N GLU A 54 2.82 -12.05 -7.00
CA GLU A 54 1.80 -12.01 -5.96
C GLU A 54 0.67 -11.03 -6.31
N TRP A 55 1.01 -9.82 -6.76
CA TRP A 55 0.04 -8.79 -7.14
C TRP A 55 -0.89 -9.21 -8.27
N ARG A 56 -0.40 -10.03 -9.19
CA ARG A 56 -1.25 -10.56 -10.27
C ARG A 56 -2.38 -11.42 -9.71
N ILE A 57 -2.09 -12.21 -8.67
CA ILE A 57 -3.08 -13.08 -8.02
C ILE A 57 -3.96 -12.25 -7.08
N LEU A 58 -3.35 -11.38 -6.28
CA LEU A 58 -4.04 -10.51 -5.33
C LEU A 58 -5.01 -9.54 -6.02
N GLY A 59 -4.67 -9.04 -7.22
CA GLY A 59 -5.55 -8.19 -8.01
C GLY A 59 -6.84 -8.88 -8.47
N VAL A 60 -6.75 -10.17 -8.85
CA VAL A 60 -7.94 -10.97 -9.18
C VAL A 60 -8.80 -11.18 -7.93
N PHE A 61 -8.17 -11.49 -6.79
CA PHE A 61 -8.88 -11.60 -5.52
C PHE A 61 -9.58 -10.29 -5.13
N ALA A 62 -8.88 -9.16 -5.21
CA ALA A 62 -9.41 -7.85 -4.88
C ALA A 62 -10.59 -7.47 -5.80
N LEU A 63 -10.52 -7.80 -7.10
CA LEU A 63 -11.63 -7.59 -8.02
C LEU A 63 -12.88 -8.39 -7.62
N ILE A 64 -12.72 -9.67 -7.31
CA ILE A 64 -13.82 -10.54 -6.86
C ILE A 64 -14.41 -10.00 -5.55
N ALA A 65 -13.56 -9.66 -4.59
CA ALA A 65 -13.98 -9.09 -3.31
C ALA A 65 -14.73 -7.77 -3.49
N ALA A 66 -14.29 -6.88 -4.38
CA ALA A 66 -14.96 -5.62 -4.66
C ALA A 66 -16.37 -5.82 -5.24
N VAL A 67 -16.55 -6.78 -6.16
CA VAL A 67 -17.86 -7.14 -6.71
C VAL A 67 -18.78 -7.69 -5.62
N LEU A 68 -18.28 -8.61 -4.78
CA LEU A 68 -19.03 -9.18 -3.68
C LEU A 68 -19.42 -8.13 -2.64
N LEU A 69 -18.51 -7.21 -2.31
CA LEU A 69 -18.79 -6.10 -1.39
C LEU A 69 -19.85 -5.16 -1.97
N GLY A 70 -19.75 -4.81 -3.26
CA GLY A 70 -20.74 -3.96 -3.94
C GLY A 70 -22.12 -4.59 -3.95
N TRP A 71 -22.21 -5.90 -4.22
CA TRP A 71 -23.46 -6.65 -4.16
C TRP A 71 -23.99 -6.79 -2.72
N SER A 72 -23.13 -7.11 -1.75
CA SER A 72 -23.52 -7.19 -0.34
C SER A 72 -24.01 -5.85 0.20
N GLY A 73 -23.51 -4.74 -0.37
CA GLY A 73 -23.92 -3.38 -0.10
C GLY A 73 -25.37 -3.07 -0.43
N THR A 74 -26.05 -3.91 -1.23
CA THR A 74 -27.48 -3.75 -1.56
C THR A 74 -28.41 -4.62 -0.72
N LEU A 75 -27.87 -5.48 0.16
CA LEU A 75 -28.67 -6.48 0.88
C LEU A 75 -29.31 -5.96 2.18
N ILE A 76 -28.83 -4.85 2.72
CA ILE A 76 -29.25 -4.28 4.00
C ILE A 76 -29.43 -2.77 3.82
N GLU A 77 -30.50 -2.18 4.37
CA GLU A 77 -30.79 -0.74 4.25
C GLU A 77 -29.67 0.16 4.83
N GLU A 78 -29.00 -0.29 5.89
CA GLU A 78 -27.87 0.41 6.52
C GLU A 78 -26.53 0.23 5.78
N SER A 79 -26.53 -0.53 4.68
CA SER A 79 -25.33 -0.80 3.88
C SER A 79 -25.35 0.01 2.59
N SER A 80 -24.16 0.23 2.02
CA SER A 80 -24.02 0.99 0.78
C SER A 80 -23.01 0.33 -0.16
N PRO A 81 -23.32 0.24 -1.48
CA PRO A 81 -22.35 -0.22 -2.48
C PRO A 81 -21.06 0.61 -2.53
N ILE A 82 -21.04 1.82 -1.93
CA ILE A 82 -19.86 2.68 -1.86
C ILE A 82 -18.71 2.07 -1.03
N ILE A 83 -19.00 1.06 -0.22
CA ILE A 83 -18.00 0.25 0.48
C ILE A 83 -17.03 -0.38 -0.52
N ALA A 84 -17.51 -0.84 -1.69
CA ALA A 84 -16.65 -1.39 -2.74
C ALA A 84 -15.66 -0.36 -3.29
N VAL A 85 -16.08 0.89 -3.46
CA VAL A 85 -15.21 1.99 -3.92
C VAL A 85 -14.15 2.29 -2.86
N SER A 86 -14.56 2.37 -1.60
CA SER A 86 -13.65 2.58 -0.46
C SER A 86 -12.63 1.44 -0.34
N PHE A 87 -13.06 0.19 -0.56
CA PHE A 87 -12.20 -0.98 -0.60
C PHE A 87 -11.18 -0.91 -1.74
N ILE A 88 -11.59 -0.57 -2.97
CA ILE A 88 -10.66 -0.47 -4.11
C ILE A 88 -9.60 0.61 -3.85
N ILE A 89 -10.00 1.78 -3.35
CA ILE A 89 -9.06 2.86 -3.02
C ILE A 89 -8.07 2.39 -1.95
N GLY A 90 -8.56 1.74 -0.89
CA GLY A 90 -7.72 1.17 0.16
C GLY A 90 -6.78 0.08 -0.34
N ALA A 91 -7.27 -0.84 -1.18
CA ALA A 91 -6.50 -1.93 -1.76
C ALA A 91 -5.39 -1.41 -2.68
N LEU A 92 -5.66 -0.38 -3.50
CA LEU A 92 -4.65 0.27 -4.33
C LEU A 92 -3.57 0.96 -3.49
N LEU A 93 -3.97 1.74 -2.47
CA LEU A 93 -3.03 2.42 -1.58
C LEU A 93 -2.20 1.46 -0.71
N SER A 94 -2.79 0.35 -0.29
CA SER A 94 -2.10 -0.72 0.44
C SER A 94 -1.13 -1.46 -0.47
N GLY A 95 -1.54 -1.72 -1.71
CA GLY A 95 -0.66 -2.27 -2.72
C GLY A 95 0.56 -1.38 -2.88
N THR A 96 0.37 -0.13 -3.31
CA THR A 96 1.48 0.77 -3.64
C THR A 96 2.47 1.03 -2.51
N HIS A 97 2.13 0.72 -1.26
CA HIS A 97 3.05 0.73 -0.12
C HIS A 97 4.16 -0.33 -0.19
N GLY A 98 3.90 -1.46 -0.84
CA GLY A 98 4.82 -2.60 -0.92
C GLY A 98 5.83 -2.52 -2.08
N PHE A 99 5.71 -1.53 -2.95
CA PHE A 99 6.61 -1.30 -4.09
C PHE A 99 7.44 -0.03 -3.90
#